data_AF-A0A174QUY5-F1
#
_entry.id   AF-A0A174QUY5-F1
#
_cell.length_a   1.000
_cell.length_b   1.000
_cell.length_c   1.000
_cell.angle_alpha   90.00
_cell.angle_beta   90.00
_cell.angle_gamma   90.00
#
_symmetry.space_group_name_H-M   'P 1'
#
loop_
_entity.id
_entity.type
_entity.pdbx_description
1 polymer ?
#
loop_
_entity_poly.entity_id
_entity_poly.type
_entity_poly.pdbx_seq_one_letter_code
_entity_poly.pdbx_strand_id
1 'polypeptide(L)' 'MDKREQMIRLWFSMWLEKKDLGMDDIFAENVSYTESWDHVIAIVKP' A
#
# COMPACT_ATOMS: atom_id res chain seq x y z
N MET A 1 9.48 -1.96 17.52
CA MET A 1 8.57 -1.11 16.73
C MET A 1 7.20 -1.75 16.73
N ASP A 2 6.13 -0.98 16.90
CA ASP A 2 4.76 -1.49 16.82
C ASP A 2 4.48 -2.02 15.39
N LYS A 3 3.70 -3.10 15.27
CA LYS A 3 3.30 -3.68 13.99
C LYS A 3 2.66 -2.63 13.07
N ARG A 4 1.86 -1.71 13.66
CA ARG A 4 1.25 -0.62 12.90
C ARG A 4 2.30 0.28 12.23
N GLU A 5 3.36 0.63 12.95
CA GLU A 5 4.42 1.49 12.42
C GLU A 5 5.21 0.77 11.30
N GLN A 6 5.42 -0.54 11.44
CA GLN A 6 6.09 -1.35 10.41
C GLN A 6 5.28 -1.37 9.11
N MET A 7 3.96 -1.58 9.20
CA MET A 7 3.08 -1.57 8.02
C MET A 7 3.07 -0.20 7.33
N ILE A 8 3.01 0.91 8.09
CA ILE A 8 3.06 2.26 7.53
C ILE A 8 4.37 2.51 6.79
N ARG A 9 5.51 2.13 7.38
CA ARG A 9 6.83 2.30 6.73
C ARG A 9 6.95 1.49 5.45
N LEU A 10 6.50 0.23 5.46
CA LEU A 10 6.53 -0.63 4.27
C LEU A 10 5.65 -0.05 3.14
N TRP A 11 4.46 0.45 3.47
CA TRP A 11 3.61 1.15 2.50
C TRP A 11 4.30 2.38 1.90
N PHE A 12 4.92 3.22 2.72
CA PHE A 12 5.68 4.38 2.22
C PHE A 12 6.87 3.98 1.35
N SER A 13 7.61 2.93 1.71
CA SER A 13 8.70 2.40 0.89
C SER A 13 8.21 1.94 -0.48
N MET A 14 7.12 1.17 -0.54
CA MET A 14 6.51 0.76 -1.81
C MET A 14 6.09 1.96 -2.66
N TRP A 15 5.48 2.97 -2.03
CA TRP A 15 5.03 4.18 -2.72
C TRP A 15 6.19 5.01 -3.30
N LEU A 16 7.29 5.15 -2.57
CA LEU A 16 8.49 5.88 -3.01
C LEU A 16 9.27 5.12 -4.10
N GLU A 17 9.42 3.81 -3.94
CA GLU A 17 10.18 2.97 -4.87
C GLU A 17 9.37 2.56 -6.10
N LYS A 18 8.04 2.76 -6.07
CA LYS A 18 7.09 2.30 -7.09
C LYS A 18 7.24 0.80 -7.40
N LYS A 19 7.43 0.00 -6.34
CA LYS A 19 7.60 -1.46 -6.40
C LYS A 19 6.74 -2.13 -5.33
N ASP A 20 6.30 -3.35 -5.65
CA ASP A 20 5.72 -4.23 -4.65
C ASP A 20 6.84 -4.80 -3.76
N LEU A 21 6.75 -4.54 -2.45
CA LEU A 21 7.67 -5.04 -1.42
C LEU A 21 6.93 -5.91 -0.37
N GLY A 22 5.68 -6.27 -0.63
CA GLY A 22 4.81 -6.96 0.34
C GLY A 22 3.40 -6.36 0.41
N MET A 23 2.78 -6.08 -0.74
CA MET A 23 1.43 -5.52 -0.81
C MET A 23 0.39 -6.42 -0.08
N ASP A 24 0.56 -7.74 -0.16
CA ASP A 24 -0.30 -8.74 0.50
C ASP A 24 -0.20 -8.71 2.03
N ASP A 25 0.93 -8.27 2.57
CA ASP A 25 1.15 -8.20 4.02
C ASP A 25 0.46 -6.98 4.66
N ILE A 26 0.07 -5.99 3.85
CA ILE A 26 -0.49 -4.71 4.32
C ILE A 26 -1.97 -4.56 3.98
N PHE A 27 -2.37 -5.07 2.82
CA PHE A 27 -3.68 -4.79 2.23
C PHE A 27 -4.54 -6.04 2.13
N ALA A 28 -5.75 -5.96 2.67
CA ALA A 28 -6.77 -6.99 2.49
C ALA A 28 -7.14 -7.16 1.00
N GLU A 29 -7.57 -8.36 0.63
CA GLU A 29 -7.90 -8.74 -0.75
C GLU A 29 -8.89 -7.77 -1.43
N ASN A 30 -9.88 -7.27 -0.67
CA ASN A 30 -10.93 -6.37 -1.17
C ASN A 30 -10.71 -4.90 -0.76
N VAL A 31 -9.47 -4.46 -0.55
CA VAL A 31 -9.20 -3.05 -0.19
C VAL A 31 -9.37 -2.13 -1.40
N SER A 32 -9.91 -0.93 -1.17
CA SER A 32 -9.84 0.18 -2.13
C SER A 32 -8.81 1.20 -1.63
N TYR A 33 -7.85 1.54 -2.48
CA TYR A 33 -6.84 2.56 -2.17
C TYR A 33 -7.15 3.84 -2.94
N THR A 34 -7.17 4.95 -2.22
CA THR A 34 -7.49 6.27 -2.76
C THR A 34 -6.37 7.23 -2.37
N GLU A 35 -5.70 7.82 -3.36
CA GLU A 35 -4.76 8.91 -3.13
C GLU A 35 -5.51 10.23 -3.20
N SER A 36 -5.24 11.15 -2.26
CA SER A 36 -5.92 12.46 -2.19
C SER A 36 -5.55 13.42 -3.33
N TRP A 37 -4.64 13.03 -4.22
CA TRP A 37 -4.13 13.85 -5.32
C TRP A 37 -4.55 13.22 -6.65
N ASP A 38 -5.80 13.47 -7.07
CA ASP A 38 -6.37 13.29 -8.41
C ASP A 38 -6.23 11.93 -9.13
N HIS A 39 -5.59 10.92 -8.54
CA HIS A 39 -5.44 9.59 -9.14
C HIS A 39 -6.03 8.51 -8.25
N VAL A 40 -7.21 8.03 -8.63
CA VAL A 40 -7.74 6.76 -8.10
C VAL A 40 -6.93 5.64 -8.74
N ILE A 41 -5.96 5.08 -8.00
CA ILE A 41 -5.36 3.81 -8.35
C ILE A 41 -6.23 2.73 -7.72
N ALA A 42 -7.15 2.17 -8.50
CA ALA A 42 -7.75 0.90 -8.11
C ALA A 42 -6.61 -0.12 -7.98
N ILE A 43 -6.39 -0.65 -6.78
CA ILE A 43 -5.54 -1.83 -6.61
C ILE A 43 -6.33 -2.99 -7.23
N VAL A 44 -6.14 -3.20 -8.52
CA VAL A 44 -6.54 -4.44 -9.19
C VAL A 44 -5.36 -5.38 -8.97
N LYS A 45 -5.47 -6.25 -7.96
CA LYS A 45 -4.57 -7.40 -7.90
C LYS A 45 -4.85 -8.28 -9.13
N PRO A 46 -3.82 -8.81 -9.80
CA PRO A 46 -4.00 -9.73 -10.92
C PRO A 46 -4.80 -10.98 -10.53
#